data_AF-A0A820VBX2-F1
#
_entry.id   AF-A0A820VBX2-F1
#
_cell.length_a   1.000
_cell.length_b   1.000
_cell.length_c   1.000
_cell.angle_alpha   90.00
_cell.angle_beta   90.00
_cell.angle_gamma   90.00
#
_symmetry.space_group_name_H-M   'P 1'
#
loop_
_entity.id
_entity.type
_entity.pdbx_description
1 polymer ?
#
loop_
_entity_poly.entity_id
_entity_poly.type
_entity_poly.pdbx_seq_one_letter_code
_entity_poly.pdbx_strand_id
1 'polypeptide(L)'
;RTQENKVYWRCTQCNKQKCKPRLHTINNTICHLVGDYNHAPNPSISGIRHCRSEIRDLSKTTMATHSIVATSIATASTTVLS
;
A
#
# COMPACT_ATOMS: atom_id res chain seq x y z
N ARG A 1 -27.19 -12.01 9.57
CA ARG A 1 -27.09 -10.63 9.01
C ARG A 1 -25.69 -10.47 8.47
N THR A 2 -25.51 -10.59 7.15
CA THR A 2 -24.21 -10.38 6.50
C THR A 2 -23.85 -8.90 6.61
N GLN A 3 -22.79 -8.56 7.34
CA GLN A 3 -22.25 -7.20 7.34
C GLN A 3 -21.60 -6.99 5.97
N GLU A 4 -22.20 -6.15 5.14
CA GLU A 4 -21.56 -5.70 3.91
C GLU A 4 -20.32 -4.88 4.28
N ASN A 5 -19.14 -5.30 3.81
CA ASN A 5 -17.88 -4.61 4.07
C ASN A 5 -17.78 -3.34 3.20
N LYS A 6 -18.58 -2.33 3.58
CA LYS A 6 -18.71 -1.07 2.85
C LYS A 6 -17.64 -0.08 3.30
N VAL A 7 -16.81 0.36 2.36
CA VAL A 7 -15.74 1.34 2.59
C VAL A 7 -16.05 2.64 1.88
N TYR A 8 -15.86 3.74 2.58
CA TYR A 8 -16.08 5.10 2.08
C TYR A 8 -14.74 5.78 1.79
N TRP A 9 -14.58 6.23 0.56
CA TRP A 9 -13.37 6.86 0.03
C TRP A 9 -13.62 8.33 -0.30
N ARG A 10 -12.55 9.12 -0.26
CA ARG A 10 -12.54 10.54 -0.66
C ARG A 10 -11.37 10.84 -1.56
N CYS A 11 -11.52 11.83 -2.43
CA CYS A 11 -10.42 12.30 -3.25
C CYS A 11 -9.21 12.71 -2.39
N THR A 12 -8.00 12.29 -2.78
CA THR A 12 -6.79 12.64 -2.03
C THR A 12 -6.41 14.13 -2.12
N GLN A 13 -6.96 14.84 -3.11
CA GLN A 13 -6.80 16.30 -3.23
C GLN A 13 -7.90 17.10 -2.51
N CYS A 14 -8.76 16.45 -1.72
CA CYS A 14 -9.84 17.12 -1.00
C CYS A 14 -9.37 18.29 -0.13
N ASN A 15 -8.19 18.18 0.49
CA ASN A 15 -7.67 19.25 1.34
C ASN A 15 -6.99 20.36 0.51
N LYS A 16 -6.22 19.98 -0.52
CA LYS A 16 -5.39 20.88 -1.33
C LYS A 16 -6.19 21.64 -2.39
N GLN A 17 -7.02 20.92 -3.16
CA GLN A 17 -7.80 21.45 -4.29
C GLN A 17 -9.29 21.58 -3.96
N LYS A 18 -9.68 21.36 -2.69
CA LYS A 18 -11.09 21.36 -2.24
C LYS A 18 -11.99 20.42 -3.06
N CYS A 19 -11.40 19.36 -3.63
CA CYS A 19 -12.09 18.34 -4.43
C CYS A 19 -13.01 17.50 -3.53
N LYS A 20 -14.32 17.49 -3.82
CA LYS A 20 -15.35 16.84 -2.98
C LYS A 20 -15.86 15.44 -3.42
N PRO A 21 -15.45 14.81 -4.53
CA PRO A 21 -16.03 13.56 -4.95
C PRO A 21 -15.75 12.43 -3.95
N ARG A 22 -16.72 11.52 -3.85
CA ARG A 22 -16.77 10.40 -2.91
C ARG A 22 -16.97 9.11 -3.67
N LEU A 23 -16.31 8.04 -3.22
CA LEU A 23 -16.41 6.71 -3.81
C LEU A 23 -16.78 5.72 -2.71
N HIS A 24 -17.72 4.83 -2.95
CA HIS A 24 -18.08 3.75 -2.04
C HIS A 24 -17.76 2.41 -2.69
N THR A 25 -17.15 1.52 -1.93
CA THR A 25 -16.88 0.15 -2.37
C THR A 25 -17.50 -0.84 -1.40
N ILE A 26 -18.07 -1.92 -1.91
CA ILE A 26 -18.53 -3.06 -1.11
C ILE A 26 -17.81 -4.30 -1.65
N ASN A 27 -17.18 -5.07 -0.78
CA ASN A 27 -16.43 -6.28 -1.18
C ASN A 27 -15.44 -6.00 -2.34
N ASN A 28 -14.66 -4.92 -2.23
CA ASN A 28 -13.71 -4.44 -3.24
C ASN A 28 -14.30 -4.05 -4.61
N THR A 29 -15.63 -4.04 -4.77
CA THR A 29 -16.29 -3.59 -5.98
C THR A 29 -16.75 -2.15 -5.81
N ILE A 30 -16.55 -1.32 -6.84
CA ILE A 30 -17.06 0.05 -6.85
C ILE A 30 -18.58 0.00 -6.98
N CYS A 31 -19.29 0.50 -5.97
CA CYS A 31 -20.75 0.51 -5.96
C CYS A 31 -21.32 1.90 -6.25
N HIS A 32 -20.58 2.96 -5.93
CA HIS A 32 -21.10 4.32 -6.05
C HIS A 32 -19.98 5.34 -6.15
N LEU A 33 -20.08 6.25 -7.12
CA LEU A 33 -19.22 7.42 -7.27
C LEU A 33 -20.12 8.67 -7.28
N VAL A 34 -19.82 9.65 -6.42
CA VAL A 34 -20.60 10.88 -6.26
C VAL A 34 -19.75 12.09 -6.53
N GLY A 35 -20.26 12.97 -7.39
CA GLY A 35 -19.69 14.27 -7.70
C GLY A 35 -18.55 14.21 -8.70
N ASP A 36 -18.19 15.38 -9.21
CA ASP A 36 -17.18 15.53 -10.24
C ASP A 36 -15.83 15.93 -9.65
N TYR A 37 -14.77 15.50 -10.33
CA TYR A 37 -13.42 15.93 -10.02
C TYR A 37 -13.21 17.34 -10.55
N ASN A 38 -12.74 18.24 -9.68
CA ASN A 38 -12.43 19.62 -10.04
C ASN A 38 -10.95 19.82 -10.41
N HIS A 39 -10.21 18.74 -10.63
CA HIS A 39 -8.80 18.78 -11.01
C HIS A 39 -8.49 17.63 -11.97
N ALA A 40 -7.48 17.84 -12.81
CA ALA A 40 -6.93 16.79 -13.63
C ALA A 40 -6.25 15.71 -12.76
N PRO A 41 -6.20 14.44 -13.21
CA PRO A 41 -5.37 13.43 -12.59
C PRO A 41 -3.91 13.88 -12.55
N ASN A 42 -3.23 13.62 -11.42
CA ASN A 42 -1.80 13.89 -11.30
C ASN A 42 -1.04 12.54 -11.35
N PRO A 43 -0.48 12.16 -12.51
CA PRO A 43 0.17 10.86 -12.69
C PRO A 43 1.44 10.71 -11.85
N SER A 44 2.16 11.79 -11.54
CA SER A 44 3.39 11.71 -10.74
C SER A 44 3.10 11.26 -9.30
N ILE A 45 2.01 11.75 -8.70
CA ILE A 45 1.58 11.32 -7.36
C ILE A 45 1.17 9.85 -7.37
N SER A 46 0.51 9.39 -8.43
CA SER A 46 0.13 7.98 -8.59
C SER A 46 1.36 7.08 -8.67
N GLY A 47 2.33 7.44 -9.52
CA GLY A 47 3.59 6.72 -9.67
C GLY A 47 4.37 6.62 -8.37
N ILE A 48 4.56 7.72 -7.65
CA ILE A 48 5.27 7.74 -6.35
C ILE A 48 4.59 6.80 -5.33
N ARG A 49 3.25 6.77 -5.29
CA ARG A 49 2.51 5.88 -4.40
C ARG A 49 2.68 4.42 -4.78
N HIS A 50 2.67 4.13 -6.07
CA HIS A 50 2.88 2.78 -6.58
C HIS A 50 4.27 2.26 -6.17
N CYS A 51 5.35 2.98 -6.48
CA CYS A 51 6.70 2.60 -6.08
C CYS A 51 6.83 2.42 -4.55
N ARG A 52 6.19 3.29 -3.75
CA ARG A 52 6.15 3.13 -2.28
C ARG A 52 5.42 1.86 -1.83
N SER A 53 4.38 1.43 -2.55
CA SER A 53 3.68 0.18 -2.27
C SER A 53 4.58 -1.01 -2.58
N GLU A 54 5.26 -1.00 -3.72
CA GLU A 54 6.18 -2.08 -4.11
C GLU A 54 7.32 -2.24 -3.10
N ILE A 55 7.95 -1.14 -2.67
CA ILE A 55 9.00 -1.17 -1.64
C ILE A 55 8.45 -1.78 -0.33
N ARG A 56 7.22 -1.41 0.07
CA ARG A 56 6.59 -1.94 1.27
C ARG A 56 6.32 -3.44 1.14
N ASP A 57 5.85 -3.90 -0.01
CA ASP A 57 5.53 -5.31 -0.21
C ASP A 57 6.80 -6.16 -0.31
N LEU A 58 7.84 -5.65 -0.97
CA LEU A 58 9.17 -6.27 -0.99
C LEU A 58 9.72 -6.43 0.43
N SER A 59 9.59 -5.40 1.27
CA SER A 59 10.10 -5.45 2.65
C SER A 59 9.48 -6.56 3.51
N LYS A 60 8.26 -7.03 3.18
CA LYS A 60 7.61 -8.13 3.89
C LYS A 60 8.19 -9.49 3.49
N THR A 61 8.76 -9.59 2.29
CA THR A 61 9.37 -10.82 1.76
C THR A 61 10.85 -10.94 2.12
N THR A 62 11.52 -9.81 2.41
CA THR A 62 12.91 -9.82 2.85
C THR A 62 13.04 -10.29 4.29
N MET A 63 14.04 -11.13 4.56
CA MET A 63 14.37 -11.56 5.92
C MET A 63 14.72 -10.35 6.80
N ALA A 64 14.29 -10.38 8.05
CA ALA A 64 14.65 -9.34 9.00
C ALA A 64 16.17 -9.33 9.23
N THR A 65 16.74 -8.14 9.42
CA THR A 65 18.20 -7.94 9.56
C THR A 65 18.82 -8.84 10.60
N HIS A 66 18.15 -9.02 11.75
CA HIS A 66 18.65 -9.89 12.82
C HIS A 66 18.70 -11.36 12.39
N SER A 67 17.75 -11.82 11.56
CA SER A 67 17.77 -13.18 10.99
C SER A 67 18.93 -13.36 10.01
N ILE A 68 19.23 -12.34 9.19
CA ILE A 68 20.38 -12.37 8.27
C ILE A 68 21.68 -12.51 9.06
N VAL A 69 21.85 -11.72 10.12
CA VAL A 69 23.04 -11.79 10.98
C VAL A 69 23.17 -13.16 11.66
N ALA A 70 22.08 -13.68 12.24
CA ALA A 70 22.07 -14.99 12.89
C ALA A 70 22.43 -16.12 11.92
N THR A 71 21.84 -16.15 10.71
CA THR A 71 22.16 -17.15 9.69
C THR A 71 23.60 -17.04 9.23
N SER A 72 24.12 -15.82 9.05
CA SER A 72 25.50 -15.60 8.62
C SER A 72 26.50 -16.11 9.65
N ILE A 73 26.26 -15.84 10.93
CA ILE A 73 27.07 -16.33 12.04
C ILE A 73 27.00 -17.87 12.11
N ALA A 74 25.80 -18.44 12.09
CA ALA A 74 25.62 -19.90 12.16
C ALA A 74 26.32 -20.63 11.00
N THR A 75 26.23 -20.08 9.79
CA THR A 75 26.91 -20.63 8.61
C THR A 75 28.42 -20.58 8.79
N ALA A 76 28.98 -19.43 9.17
CA ALA A 76 30.42 -19.28 9.39
C ALA A 76 30.96 -20.19 10.48
N SER A 77 30.21 -20.39 11.57
CA SER A 77 30.59 -21.34 12.63
C SER A 77 30.63 -22.78 12.14
N THR A 78 29.75 -23.16 11.21
CA THR A 78 29.71 -24.52 10.67
C THR A 78 30.88 -24.80 9.73
N THR A 79 31.29 -23.83 8.91
CA THR A 79 32.40 -23.97 7.95
C THR A 79 33.78 -24.07 8.63
N VAL A 80 33.93 -23.53 9.84
CA VAL A 80 35.20 -23.57 10.58
C VAL A 80 35.41 -24.91 11.30
N LEU A 81 34.34 -25.69 11.51
CA LEU A 81 34.36 -26.99 12.17
C LEU A 81 34.49 -28.18 11.20
N SER A 82 34.38 -27.93 9.90
CA SER A 82 34.54 -28.90 8.80
C SER A 82 35.91 -28.79 8.14
#